data_AF-A0A9P7J7Z7-F1
#
_entry.id   AF-A0A9P7J7Z7-F1
#
_cell.length_a   1.000
_cell.length_b   1.000
_cell.length_c   1.000
_cell.angle_alpha   90.00
_cell.angle_beta   90.00
_cell.angle_gamma   90.00
#
_symmetry.space_group_name_H-M   'P 1'
#
loop_
_entity.id
_entity.type
_entity.pdbx_description
1 polymer ?
#
loop_
_entity_poly.entity_id
_entity_poly.type
_entity_poly.pdbx_seq_one_letter_code
_entity_poly.pdbx_strand_id
1 'polypeptide(L)'
;MAKKTDYYLSQCATAASKSSMTYHLGAVLVKGGKVISTGYNHHRTHYDGNDILKHGHRKLTSMHAEMHAIFSLTGMSPSFKQQVQLSLQRTAAAKRRPRFETRPTQAGRNASTQQRVNGADIYVARVIKNGLGAAKPCWRCIHWCWWFGVKRIFHWNPVVGDFEVLKVNEGYRDHYETQTDVRLFARLVSPVLLFGPFC
;
A
#
# COMPACT_ATOMS: atom_id res chain seq x y z
N MET A 1 23.22 -6.63 -23.37
CA MET A 1 22.12 -7.33 -22.68
C MET A 1 21.46 -6.33 -21.73
N ALA A 2 20.17 -6.02 -21.90
CA ALA A 2 19.45 -5.16 -20.96
C ALA A 2 19.41 -5.83 -19.58
N LYS A 3 19.56 -5.06 -18.49
CA LYS A 3 19.50 -5.62 -17.14
C LYS A 3 18.08 -6.12 -16.89
N LYS A 4 17.93 -7.19 -16.12
CA LYS A 4 16.60 -7.76 -15.76
C LYS A 4 15.71 -6.73 -15.05
N THR A 5 16.31 -5.76 -14.37
CA THR A 5 15.65 -4.60 -13.75
C THR A 5 15.01 -3.68 -14.78
N ASP A 6 15.64 -3.47 -15.93
CA ASP A 6 15.16 -2.60 -17.01
C ASP A 6 13.86 -3.16 -17.62
N TYR A 7 13.77 -4.50 -17.72
CA TYR A 7 12.54 -5.15 -18.14
C TYR A 7 11.39 -4.83 -17.18
N TYR A 8 11.55 -5.01 -15.87
CA TYR A 8 10.49 -4.70 -14.91
C TYR A 8 10.17 -3.20 -14.86
N LEU A 9 11.16 -2.33 -15.04
CA LEU A 9 10.96 -0.89 -15.15
C LEU A 9 10.07 -0.53 -16.35
N SER A 10 10.32 -1.14 -17.52
CA SER A 10 9.50 -0.93 -18.72
C SER A 10 8.04 -1.37 -18.50
N GLN A 11 7.85 -2.47 -17.76
CA GLN A 11 6.52 -2.96 -17.40
C GLN A 11 5.81 -2.03 -16.41
N CYS A 12 6.53 -1.48 -15.42
CA CYS A 12 6.00 -0.43 -14.55
C CYS A 12 5.58 0.81 -15.35
N ALA A 13 6.38 1.26 -16.31
CA ALA A 13 6.04 2.41 -17.14
C ALA A 13 4.79 2.15 -18.00
N THR A 14 4.68 0.95 -18.58
CA THR A 14 3.50 0.52 -19.35
C THR A 14 2.25 0.43 -18.48
N ALA A 15 2.38 0.03 -17.22
CA ALA A 15 1.25 0.05 -16.29
C ALA A 15 0.87 1.50 -15.90
N ALA A 16 1.86 2.35 -15.64
CA ALA A 16 1.67 3.74 -15.22
C ALA A 16 0.91 4.58 -16.27
N SER A 17 1.09 4.30 -17.57
CA SER A 17 0.39 5.01 -18.65
C SER A 17 -1.13 4.89 -18.60
N LYS A 18 -1.66 3.88 -17.89
CA LYS A 18 -3.10 3.67 -17.69
C LYS A 18 -3.68 4.53 -16.56
N SER A 19 -2.85 5.21 -15.77
CA SER A 19 -3.31 6.03 -14.65
C SER A 19 -3.98 7.32 -15.12
N SER A 20 -5.15 7.63 -14.56
CA SER A 20 -5.88 8.88 -14.76
C SER A 20 -5.53 9.99 -13.75
N MET A 21 -4.56 9.74 -12.87
CA MET A 21 -4.18 10.68 -11.81
C MET A 21 -3.06 11.64 -12.26
N THR A 22 -2.86 12.72 -11.51
CA THR A 22 -1.79 13.71 -11.77
C THR A 22 -0.38 13.12 -11.70
N TYR A 23 -0.19 12.08 -10.89
CA TYR A 23 1.03 11.31 -10.83
C TYR A 23 0.76 9.91 -11.35
N HIS A 24 1.57 9.43 -12.29
CA HIS A 24 1.42 8.10 -12.85
C HIS A 24 2.36 7.13 -12.12
N LEU A 25 1.79 6.23 -11.33
CA LEU A 25 2.51 5.15 -10.67
C LEU A 25 2.10 3.83 -11.31
N GLY A 26 3.09 3.00 -11.59
CA GLY A 26 2.92 1.64 -12.08
C GLY A 26 3.64 0.66 -11.17
N ALA A 27 3.01 -0.48 -10.92
CA ALA A 27 3.56 -1.56 -10.12
C ALA A 27 3.43 -2.89 -10.87
N VAL A 28 4.42 -3.75 -10.72
CA VAL A 28 4.41 -5.11 -11.26
C VAL A 28 4.76 -6.11 -10.18
N LEU A 29 3.94 -7.15 -10.05
CA LEU A 29 4.13 -8.23 -9.12
C LEU A 29 4.81 -9.39 -9.83
N VAL A 30 5.90 -9.89 -9.27
CA VAL A 30 6.80 -10.85 -9.89
C VAL A 30 6.99 -12.05 -8.97
N LYS A 31 6.87 -13.27 -9.53
CA LYS A 31 7.16 -14.51 -8.83
C LYS A 31 7.89 -15.48 -9.76
N GLY A 32 8.99 -16.06 -9.29
CA GLY A 32 9.84 -16.93 -10.12
C GLY A 32 10.39 -16.24 -11.36
N GLY A 33 10.57 -14.91 -11.32
CA GLY A 33 11.03 -14.10 -12.45
C GLY A 33 9.97 -13.77 -13.49
N LYS A 34 8.74 -14.27 -13.36
CA LYS A 34 7.61 -13.95 -14.25
C LYS A 34 6.72 -12.89 -13.63
N VAL A 35 6.23 -11.96 -14.45
CA VAL A 35 5.20 -11.00 -14.03
C VAL A 35 3.88 -11.76 -13.86
N ILE A 36 3.33 -11.75 -12.65
CA ILE A 36 2.06 -12.43 -12.30
C ILE A 36 0.89 -11.46 -12.20
N SER A 37 1.16 -10.17 -12.03
CA SER A 37 0.14 -9.11 -12.02
C SER A 37 0.77 -7.73 -12.26
N THR A 38 -0.05 -6.78 -12.68
CA THR A 38 0.32 -5.37 -12.86
C THR A 38 -0.74 -4.47 -12.24
N GLY A 39 -0.35 -3.31 -11.74
CA GLY A 39 -1.24 -2.33 -11.15
C GLY A 39 -0.81 -0.91 -11.46
N TYR A 40 -1.77 0.00 -11.38
CA TYR A 40 -1.57 1.43 -11.54
C TYR A 40 -2.47 2.20 -10.60
N ASN A 41 -2.04 3.39 -10.19
CA ASN A 41 -2.82 4.22 -9.29
C ASN A 41 -4.00 4.87 -10.01
N HIS A 42 -5.14 4.95 -9.33
CA HIS A 42 -6.37 5.51 -9.87
C HIS A 42 -7.27 5.97 -8.72
N HIS A 43 -8.21 6.88 -9.02
CA HIS A 43 -9.27 7.21 -8.07
C HIS A 43 -10.18 5.98 -7.92
N ARG A 44 -10.22 5.33 -6.74
CA ARG A 44 -11.06 4.14 -6.52
C ARG A 44 -12.44 4.58 -6.05
N THR A 45 -13.44 4.28 -6.87
CA THR A 45 -14.85 4.57 -6.63
C THR A 45 -15.48 3.70 -5.54
N HIS A 46 -14.93 2.52 -5.25
CA HIS A 46 -15.44 1.67 -4.16
C HIS A 46 -14.36 0.80 -3.52
N TYR A 47 -14.21 0.97 -2.20
CA TYR A 47 -13.46 0.08 -1.33
C TYR A 47 -14.40 -0.72 -0.42
N ASP A 48 -13.89 -1.85 0.05
CA ASP A 48 -14.65 -3.06 0.30
C ASP A 48 -15.21 -3.09 1.75
N GLY A 49 -15.95 -2.04 2.15
CA GLY A 49 -16.33 -1.80 3.56
C GLY A 49 -17.72 -1.21 3.85
N ASN A 50 -18.59 -1.04 2.85
CA ASN A 50 -20.02 -0.64 2.99
C ASN A 50 -20.35 0.73 3.64
N ASP A 51 -19.36 1.55 4.03
CA ASP A 51 -19.54 2.89 4.64
C ASP A 51 -20.08 3.99 3.67
N ILE A 52 -21.20 3.72 2.99
CA ILE A 52 -21.81 4.59 1.96
C ILE A 52 -22.76 5.63 2.57
N LEU A 53 -23.59 5.20 3.52
CA LEU A 53 -24.94 5.75 3.70
C LEU A 53 -25.05 7.15 4.34
N LYS A 54 -23.93 7.81 4.70
CA LYS A 54 -23.97 9.08 5.45
C LYS A 54 -23.08 10.20 4.87
N HIS A 55 -23.65 10.81 3.83
CA HIS A 55 -23.52 12.23 3.45
C HIS A 55 -22.22 12.67 2.74
N GLY A 56 -22.27 13.90 2.19
CA GLY A 56 -21.26 14.51 1.34
C GLY A 56 -19.93 14.88 2.01
N HIS A 57 -18.95 15.18 1.17
CA HIS A 57 -17.62 15.73 1.50
C HIS A 57 -16.56 14.81 2.15
N ARG A 58 -16.29 13.62 1.57
CA ARG A 58 -15.01 12.91 1.84
C ARG A 58 -14.26 12.53 0.56
N LYS A 59 -12.98 12.94 0.54
CA LYS A 59 -12.00 12.84 -0.55
C LYS A 59 -11.84 11.37 -0.97
N LEU A 60 -11.97 11.09 -2.27
CA LEU A 60 -11.70 9.79 -2.91
C LEU A 60 -10.32 9.29 -2.45
N THR A 61 -10.27 8.21 -1.67
CA THR A 61 -8.98 7.59 -1.33
C THR A 61 -8.48 6.89 -2.59
N SER A 62 -7.42 7.39 -3.21
CA SER A 62 -6.87 6.76 -4.42
C SER A 62 -6.37 5.36 -4.12
N MET A 63 -6.65 4.38 -4.99
CA MET A 63 -5.89 3.14 -4.92
C MET A 63 -4.47 3.42 -5.41
N HIS A 64 -3.49 2.90 -4.69
CA HIS A 64 -2.10 2.97 -5.10
C HIS A 64 -1.78 1.80 -6.04
N ALA A 65 -0.72 1.93 -6.83
CA ALA A 65 -0.37 0.94 -7.85
C ALA A 65 -0.08 -0.44 -7.24
N GLU A 66 0.56 -0.47 -6.07
CA GLU A 66 0.91 -1.68 -5.32
C GLU A 66 -0.34 -2.44 -4.88
N MET A 67 -1.30 -1.70 -4.33
CA MET A 67 -2.59 -2.25 -3.91
C MET A 67 -3.34 -2.80 -5.13
N HIS A 68 -3.31 -2.07 -6.26
CA HIS A 68 -3.98 -2.50 -7.48
C HIS A 68 -3.37 -3.78 -8.03
N ALA A 69 -2.04 -3.90 -8.06
CA ALA A 69 -1.37 -5.10 -8.54
C ALA A 69 -1.76 -6.35 -7.73
N ILE A 70 -1.88 -6.22 -6.40
CA ILE A 70 -2.32 -7.31 -5.54
C ILE A 70 -3.81 -7.59 -5.77
N PHE A 71 -4.65 -6.56 -5.74
CA PHE A 71 -6.11 -6.68 -5.87
C PHE A 71 -6.51 -7.32 -7.20
N SER A 72 -5.90 -6.94 -8.32
CA SER A 72 -6.21 -7.52 -9.63
C SER A 72 -5.93 -9.02 -9.72
N LEU A 73 -5.02 -9.54 -8.89
CA LEU A 73 -4.70 -10.96 -8.86
C LEU A 73 -5.51 -11.73 -7.81
N THR A 74 -5.80 -11.11 -6.67
CA THR A 74 -6.43 -11.79 -5.53
C THR A 74 -7.93 -11.56 -5.43
N GLY A 75 -8.43 -10.43 -5.95
CA GLY A 75 -9.78 -9.94 -5.71
C GLY A 75 -10.05 -9.60 -4.24
N MET A 76 -8.99 -9.48 -3.42
CA MET A 76 -9.10 -9.37 -1.96
C MET A 76 -8.44 -8.08 -1.46
N SER A 77 -9.03 -7.48 -0.43
CA SER A 77 -8.44 -6.39 0.35
C SER A 77 -8.56 -6.68 1.86
N PRO A 78 -7.58 -6.24 2.68
CA PRO A 78 -7.71 -6.32 4.13
C PRO A 78 -8.85 -5.40 4.61
N SER A 79 -9.62 -5.84 5.61
CA SER A 79 -10.78 -5.09 6.11
C SER A 79 -10.40 -3.70 6.65
N PHE A 80 -11.30 -2.71 6.48
CA PHE A 80 -11.08 -1.34 6.96
C PHE A 80 -10.81 -1.28 8.47
N LYS A 81 -11.53 -2.07 9.28
CA LYS A 81 -11.31 -2.15 10.74
C LYS A 81 -9.89 -2.60 11.10
N GLN A 82 -9.35 -3.60 10.39
CA GLN A 82 -7.95 -4.03 10.60
C GLN A 82 -6.96 -2.94 10.16
N GLN A 83 -7.23 -2.24 9.05
CA GLN A 83 -6.36 -1.14 8.59
C GLN A 83 -6.34 0.02 9.61
N VAL A 84 -7.49 0.38 10.18
CA VAL A 84 -7.62 1.46 11.17
C VAL A 84 -7.03 1.07 12.51
N GLN A 85 -7.30 -0.13 13.03
CA GLN A 85 -6.76 -0.59 14.31
C GLN A 85 -5.22 -0.61 14.30
N LEU A 86 -4.60 -1.03 13.20
CA LEU A 86 -3.16 -0.98 13.04
C LEU A 86 -2.63 0.46 12.95
N SER A 87 -3.38 1.40 12.36
CA SER A 87 -3.00 2.82 12.38
C SER A 87 -3.03 3.40 13.79
N LEU A 88 -4.05 3.05 14.59
CA LEU A 88 -4.23 3.52 15.98
C LEU A 88 -3.19 2.90 16.94
N GLN A 89 -2.92 1.60 16.79
CA GLN A 89 -1.88 0.91 17.56
C GLN A 89 -0.50 1.52 17.32
N ARG A 90 -0.21 2.02 16.12
CA ARG A 90 1.06 2.70 15.81
C ARG A 90 1.19 4.06 16.51
N THR A 91 0.12 4.85 16.59
CA THR A 91 0.15 6.13 17.34
C THR A 91 0.32 5.91 18.86
N ALA A 92 -0.20 4.80 19.39
CA ALA A 92 -0.02 4.45 20.80
C ALA A 92 1.33 3.76 21.12
N ALA A 93 1.93 3.08 20.13
CA ALA A 93 3.13 2.25 20.31
C ALA A 93 4.47 2.94 20.02
N ALA A 94 4.56 4.27 20.18
CA ALA A 94 5.82 5.02 20.03
C ALA A 94 6.96 4.58 21.00
N LYS A 95 6.73 3.60 21.89
CA LYS A 95 7.73 3.08 22.84
C LYS A 95 8.10 1.60 22.70
N ARG A 96 7.52 0.81 21.78
CA ARG A 96 7.90 -0.61 21.63
C ARG A 96 7.91 -1.05 20.18
N ARG A 97 8.95 -1.83 19.82
CA ARG A 97 9.10 -2.51 18.51
C ARG A 97 7.76 -3.15 18.13
N PRO A 98 7.15 -2.80 16.97
CA PRO A 98 6.00 -3.55 16.49
C PRO A 98 6.50 -4.94 16.09
N ARG A 99 6.36 -5.90 17.01
CA ARG A 99 6.48 -7.31 16.69
C ARG A 99 5.28 -7.59 15.79
N PHE A 100 5.52 -7.94 14.53
CA PHE A 100 4.46 -8.42 13.66
C PHE A 100 3.77 -9.58 14.39
N GLU A 101 2.55 -9.33 14.87
CA GLU A 101 1.63 -10.38 15.31
C GLU A 101 1.60 -11.43 14.21
N THR A 102 1.55 -12.71 14.59
CA THR A 102 1.50 -13.84 13.65
C THR A 102 0.54 -13.52 12.51
N ARG A 103 0.99 -13.65 11.25
CA ARG A 103 0.14 -13.42 10.06
C ARG A 103 -1.21 -14.07 10.33
N PRO A 104 -2.33 -13.37 10.16
CA PRO A 104 -3.63 -13.95 10.43
C PRO A 104 -3.71 -15.29 9.67
N THR A 105 -3.93 -16.38 10.41
CA THR A 105 -4.20 -17.69 9.82
C THR A 105 -5.54 -17.60 9.12
N GLN A 106 -5.52 -17.29 7.81
CA GLN A 106 -6.72 -17.12 6.99
C GLN A 106 -7.29 -18.50 6.58
N ALA A 107 -7.58 -19.32 7.58
CA ALA A 107 -8.34 -20.54 7.42
C ALA A 107 -9.72 -20.18 6.86
N GLY A 108 -9.94 -20.42 5.56
CA GLY A 108 -11.28 -20.50 4.99
C GLY A 108 -11.61 -19.62 3.78
N ARG A 109 -10.71 -18.78 3.23
CA ARG A 109 -11.03 -18.02 2.00
C ARG A 109 -9.90 -18.07 0.98
N ASN A 110 -10.14 -18.82 -0.10
CA ASN A 110 -9.30 -18.98 -1.30
C ASN A 110 -7.78 -18.96 -1.05
N ALA A 111 -7.31 -19.90 -0.22
CA ALA A 111 -5.88 -20.13 0.02
C ALA A 111 -5.06 -20.24 -1.30
N SER A 112 -5.69 -20.70 -2.38
CA SER A 112 -5.09 -20.82 -3.72
C SER A 112 -4.65 -19.48 -4.34
N THR A 113 -5.42 -18.39 -4.18
CA THR A 113 -5.05 -17.08 -4.76
C THR A 113 -4.05 -16.34 -3.88
N GLN A 114 -4.14 -16.48 -2.55
CA GLN A 114 -3.13 -15.97 -1.62
C GLN A 114 -1.78 -16.69 -1.79
N GLN A 115 -1.80 -17.98 -2.12
CA GLN A 115 -0.59 -18.76 -2.45
C GLN A 115 0.12 -18.23 -3.71
N ARG A 116 -0.60 -17.59 -4.66
CA ARG A 116 0.02 -16.99 -5.86
C ARG A 116 0.86 -15.77 -5.50
N VAL A 117 0.43 -14.95 -4.54
CA VAL A 117 1.15 -13.75 -4.09
C VAL A 117 2.23 -14.07 -3.05
N ASN A 118 2.01 -15.08 -2.21
CA ASN A 118 2.97 -15.43 -1.16
C ASN A 118 4.36 -15.75 -1.74
N GLY A 119 5.39 -15.08 -1.23
CA GLY A 119 6.76 -15.20 -1.70
C GLY A 119 7.10 -14.37 -2.93
N ALA A 120 6.16 -13.58 -3.47
CA ALA A 120 6.40 -12.70 -4.60
C ALA A 120 7.20 -11.45 -4.20
N ASP A 121 7.75 -10.80 -5.21
CA ASP A 121 8.38 -9.48 -5.13
C ASP A 121 7.54 -8.48 -5.93
N ILE A 122 7.47 -7.23 -5.50
CA ILE A 122 6.76 -6.18 -6.23
C ILE A 122 7.71 -5.06 -6.63
N TYR A 123 7.63 -4.59 -7.87
CA TYR A 123 8.41 -3.47 -8.40
C TYR A 123 7.49 -2.28 -8.62
N VAL A 124 7.93 -1.08 -8.26
CA VAL A 124 7.12 0.15 -8.32
C VAL A 124 7.96 1.28 -8.91
N ALA A 125 7.41 1.95 -9.92
CA ALA A 125 8.02 3.15 -10.49
C ALA A 125 6.96 4.24 -10.69
N ARG A 126 7.41 5.48 -10.54
CA ARG A 126 6.61 6.67 -10.83
C ARG A 126 7.12 7.28 -12.14
N VAL A 127 6.23 7.41 -13.11
CA VAL A 127 6.50 8.11 -14.36
C VAL A 127 6.04 9.56 -14.21
N ILE A 128 6.95 10.49 -14.50
CA ILE A 128 6.69 11.93 -14.54
C ILE A 128 7.06 12.46 -15.92
N LYS A 129 6.59 13.67 -16.26
CA LYS A 129 6.87 14.28 -17.58
C LYS A 129 8.37 14.36 -17.90
N ASN A 130 9.20 14.59 -16.86
CA ASN A 130 10.64 14.79 -17.01
C ASN A 130 11.47 13.54 -16.61
N GLY A 131 10.89 12.34 -16.71
CA GLY A 131 11.59 11.09 -16.41
C GLY A 131 10.92 10.24 -15.33
N LEU A 132 11.71 9.73 -14.38
CA LEU A 132 11.24 8.86 -13.31
C LEU A 132 11.34 9.56 -11.95
N GLY A 133 10.29 9.42 -11.14
CA GLY A 133 10.21 10.01 -9.81
C GLY A 133 10.33 8.99 -8.69
N ALA A 134 10.41 9.47 -7.45
CA ALA A 134 10.42 8.62 -6.27
C ALA A 134 9.11 7.81 -6.14
N ALA A 135 9.25 6.51 -5.98
CA ALA A 135 8.14 5.55 -5.92
C ALA A 135 8.08 4.78 -4.60
N LYS A 136 8.72 5.31 -3.54
CA LYS A 136 8.80 4.70 -2.21
C LYS A 136 7.37 4.49 -1.65
N PRO A 137 6.95 3.24 -1.33
CA PRO A 137 5.54 2.89 -1.07
C PRO A 137 5.04 3.48 0.26
N CYS A 138 3.73 3.74 0.37
CA CYS A 138 3.15 4.21 1.63
C CYS A 138 2.96 3.07 2.65
N TRP A 139 2.74 3.42 3.92
CA TRP A 139 2.46 2.46 5.01
C TRP A 139 1.38 1.44 4.62
N ARG A 140 0.28 1.91 4.03
CA ARG A 140 -0.87 1.06 3.70
C ARG A 140 -0.52 0.06 2.59
N CYS A 141 0.30 0.45 1.61
CA CYS A 141 0.82 -0.46 0.58
C CYS A 141 1.73 -1.54 1.17
N ILE A 142 2.63 -1.14 2.09
CA ILE A 142 3.54 -2.05 2.78
C ILE A 142 2.74 -3.06 3.62
N HIS A 143 1.69 -2.60 4.31
CA HIS A 143 0.82 -3.48 5.08
C HIS A 143 0.09 -4.50 4.21
N TRP A 144 -0.46 -4.07 3.07
CA TRP A 144 -1.05 -4.98 2.09
C TRP A 144 -0.02 -6.03 1.63
N CYS A 145 1.18 -5.60 1.26
CA CYS A 145 2.26 -6.49 0.86
C CYS A 145 2.54 -7.55 1.94
N TRP A 146 2.62 -7.15 3.21
CA TRP A 146 2.82 -8.06 4.34
C TRP A 146 1.66 -9.05 4.50
N TRP A 147 0.42 -8.57 4.47
CA TRP A 147 -0.81 -9.34 4.67
C TRP A 147 -1.01 -10.42 3.59
N PHE A 148 -0.52 -10.18 2.37
CA PHE A 148 -0.51 -11.14 1.27
C PHE A 148 0.78 -11.96 1.13
N GLY A 149 1.80 -11.69 1.96
CA GLY A 149 3.05 -12.46 1.99
C GLY A 149 4.06 -12.10 0.90
N VAL A 150 4.00 -10.89 0.35
CA VAL A 150 5.07 -10.31 -0.49
C VAL A 150 6.34 -10.19 0.36
N LYS A 151 7.49 -10.61 -0.17
CA LYS A 151 8.76 -10.62 0.56
C LYS A 151 9.51 -9.30 0.46
N ARG A 152 9.55 -8.71 -0.74
CA ARG A 152 10.33 -7.51 -1.04
C ARG A 152 9.57 -6.56 -1.94
N ILE A 153 9.76 -5.27 -1.70
CA ILE A 153 9.26 -4.17 -2.52
C ILE A 153 10.48 -3.47 -3.11
N PHE A 154 10.59 -3.48 -4.43
CA PHE A 154 11.58 -2.76 -5.21
C PHE A 154 10.95 -1.44 -5.65
N HIS A 155 11.45 -0.31 -5.17
CA HIS A 155 10.90 0.99 -5.57
C HIS A 155 11.97 1.84 -6.25
N TRP A 156 11.59 2.57 -7.28
CA TRP A 156 12.51 3.46 -7.98
C TRP A 156 13.00 4.59 -7.07
N ASN A 157 14.32 4.76 -6.98
CA ASN A 157 14.96 5.92 -6.38
C ASN A 157 15.61 6.79 -7.49
N PRO A 158 15.07 7.99 -7.78
CA PRO A 158 15.62 8.85 -8.83
C PRO A 158 17.01 9.42 -8.51
N VAL A 159 17.42 9.46 -7.23
CA VAL A 159 18.75 9.94 -6.82
C VAL A 159 19.82 8.91 -7.17
N VAL A 160 19.53 7.63 -6.94
CA VAL A 160 20.43 6.52 -7.24
C VAL A 160 20.32 6.10 -8.71
N GLY A 161 19.15 6.32 -9.33
CA GLY A 161 18.87 5.87 -10.69
C GLY A 161 18.66 4.36 -10.79
N ASP A 162 18.25 3.71 -9.70
CA ASP A 162 17.98 2.26 -9.65
C ASP A 162 16.87 1.93 -8.64
N PHE A 163 16.47 0.66 -8.59
CA PHE A 163 15.54 0.13 -7.61
C PHE A 163 16.21 -0.09 -6.25
N GLU A 164 15.65 0.54 -5.23
CA GLU A 164 15.97 0.22 -3.84
C GLU A 164 15.04 -0.88 -3.30
N VAL A 165 15.60 -1.73 -2.44
CA VAL A 165 14.89 -2.90 -1.91
C VAL A 165 14.43 -2.64 -0.48
N LEU A 166 13.12 -2.76 -0.27
CA LEU A 166 12.48 -2.77 1.04
C LEU A 166 12.03 -4.19 1.36
N LYS A 167 12.60 -4.80 2.39
CA LYS A 167 12.18 -6.13 2.88
C LYS A 167 10.96 -5.99 3.78
N VAL A 168 9.86 -6.62 3.40
CA VAL A 168 8.55 -6.45 4.05
C VAL A 168 8.55 -6.98 5.49
N ASN A 169 9.31 -8.04 5.78
CA ASN A 169 9.35 -8.68 7.10
C ASN A 169 10.35 -8.06 8.09
N GLU A 170 11.26 -7.17 7.67
CA GLU A 170 12.29 -6.61 8.57
C GLU A 170 11.77 -5.52 9.52
N GLY A 171 10.45 -5.45 9.71
CA GLY A 171 9.80 -4.54 10.64
C GLY A 171 9.69 -3.12 10.09
N TYR A 172 8.69 -2.40 10.56
CA TYR A 172 8.43 -1.05 10.07
C TYR A 172 9.33 -0.05 10.80
N ARG A 173 10.40 0.45 10.16
CA ARG A 173 11.30 1.44 10.79
C ARG A 173 11.01 2.90 10.41
N ASP A 174 10.87 3.29 9.14
CA ASP A 174 10.91 4.74 8.82
C ASP A 174 10.13 5.19 7.55
N HIS A 175 8.84 4.90 7.38
CA HIS A 175 8.10 5.33 6.16
C HIS A 175 6.76 6.05 6.45
N TYR A 176 6.78 7.38 6.27
CA TYR A 176 5.78 8.26 5.64
C TYR A 176 4.26 8.06 5.89
N GLU A 177 3.62 9.06 6.51
CA GLU A 177 2.15 9.25 6.58
C GLU A 177 1.59 9.87 5.30
N THR A 178 0.51 9.33 4.74
CA THR A 178 -0.15 10.00 3.61
C THR A 178 -0.94 11.21 4.14
N GLN A 179 -1.12 12.28 3.35
CA GLN A 179 -1.97 13.43 3.75
C GLN A 179 -3.40 13.04 4.16
N THR A 180 -3.86 11.85 3.73
CA THR A 180 -5.13 11.25 4.17
C THR A 180 -5.13 10.78 5.62
N ASP A 181 -3.97 10.40 6.18
CA ASP A 181 -3.83 9.92 7.55
C ASP A 181 -3.91 11.10 8.55
N VAL A 182 -3.28 12.24 8.26
CA VAL A 182 -3.34 13.47 9.11
C VAL A 182 -4.80 13.92 9.36
N ARG A 183 -5.66 13.83 8.35
CA ARG A 183 -7.09 14.23 8.46
C ARG A 183 -7.96 13.17 9.13
N LEU A 184 -7.55 11.90 9.15
CA LEU A 184 -8.22 10.84 9.91
C LEU A 184 -7.95 11.03 11.42
N PHE A 185 -6.72 11.38 11.79
CA PHE A 185 -6.35 11.64 13.20
C PHE A 185 -6.91 12.96 13.74
N ALA A 186 -6.93 14.05 12.94
CA ALA A 186 -7.46 15.34 13.38
C ALA A 186 -8.97 15.32 13.74
N ARG A 187 -9.73 14.29 13.35
CA ARG A 187 -11.16 14.14 13.68
C ARG A 187 -11.46 13.10 14.76
N LEU A 188 -10.47 12.30 15.18
CA LEU A 188 -10.59 11.37 16.31
C LEU A 188 -10.23 12.03 17.65
N VAL A 189 -9.53 13.17 17.62
CA VAL A 189 -9.23 13.99 18.80
C VAL A 189 -10.08 15.25 18.76
N SER A 190 -11.40 15.11 18.74
CA SER A 190 -12.29 16.22 19.10
C SER A 190 -12.36 16.25 20.64
N PRO A 191 -12.02 17.34 21.33
CA PRO A 191 -12.06 17.40 22.78
C PRO A 191 -13.52 17.53 23.22
N VAL A 192 -14.24 16.42 23.32
CA VAL A 192 -15.56 16.35 23.97
C VAL A 192 -15.37 15.63 25.31
N LEU A 193 -14.54 16.16 26.19
CA LEU A 193 -14.48 15.78 27.62
C LEU A 193 -13.74 16.88 28.42
N LEU A 194 -14.31 18.09 28.46
CA LEU A 194 -13.94 19.13 29.44
C LEU A 194 -15.19 19.85 29.95
N PHE A 195 -16.19 19.11 30.45
CA PHE A 195 -17.14 19.63 31.43
C PHE A 195 -17.69 18.45 32.25
N GLY A 196 -16.99 18.15 33.36
CA GLY A 196 -17.56 17.44 34.51
C GLY A 196 -17.83 18.46 35.62
N PRO A 197 -18.84 18.23 36.48
CA PRO A 197 -19.38 19.26 37.37
C PRO A 197 -18.42 19.58 38.50
N PHE A 198 -18.27 20.87 38.81
CA PHE A 198 -17.66 21.33 40.04
C PHE A 198 -18.61 21.02 41.21
N CYS A 199 -18.12 20.24 42.18
CA CYS A 199 -18.55 20.33 43.57
C CYS A 199 -17.83 21.51 44.25
#